data_AF-A0A1W6WZB5-F1
#
_entry.id   AF-A0A1W6WZB5-F1
#
_cell.length_a   1.000
_cell.length_b   1.000
_cell.length_c   1.000
_cell.angle_alpha   90.00
_cell.angle_beta   90.00
_cell.angle_gamma   90.00
#
_symmetry.space_group_name_H-M   'P 1'
#
loop_
_entity.id
_entity.type
_entity.pdbx_description
1 polymer ?
#
loop_
_entity_poly.entity_id
_entity_poly.type
_entity_poly.pdbx_seq_one_letter_code
_entity_poly.pdbx_strand_id
1 'polypeptide(L)'
;MKGKGRNKFVQILCGLTIGGILGYFYAGLLRVLKEHNNLQDNLKDYEGTIQFMKTTDKQMQILYLVVLVISMGFVISKMGLKNKEYEDASDFGVHGTSRWGTILELLKGGAIAKDSKYSEKDPFKTLKAENGIILGRDIKTKKLIIVHDETTVDNQNVNVVGSSGSGKGQAFAINNLINNRERTIICTDPKGGATRS
;
A
#
# COMPACT_ATOMS: atom_id res chain seq x y z
N MET A 1 8.89 9.14 -1.75
CA MET A 1 9.94 8.11 -1.90
C MET A 1 9.42 6.79 -1.37
N LYS A 2 9.19 5.77 -2.22
CA LYS A 2 8.82 4.42 -1.75
C LYS A 2 10.08 3.76 -1.18
N GLY A 3 10.13 3.58 0.13
CA GLY A 3 11.18 2.79 0.77
C GLY A 3 11.23 1.40 0.12
N LYS A 4 12.42 0.96 -0.31
CA LYS A 4 12.66 -0.42 -0.76
C LYS A 4 12.22 -1.35 0.37
N GLY A 5 11.03 -1.95 0.25
CA GLY A 5 10.63 -3.03 1.12
C GLY A 5 11.71 -4.11 1.06
N ARG A 6 12.23 -4.53 2.23
CA ARG A 6 13.20 -5.63 2.30
C ARG A 6 12.61 -6.82 1.55
N ASN A 7 13.37 -7.38 0.63
CA ASN A 7 12.92 -8.44 -0.26
C ASN A 7 12.47 -9.64 0.60
N LYS A 8 11.18 -10.01 0.54
CA LYS A 8 10.59 -11.09 1.34
C LYS A 8 11.37 -12.40 1.21
N PHE A 9 11.99 -12.63 0.05
CA PHE A 9 12.88 -13.77 -0.20
C PHE A 9 14.10 -13.80 0.72
N VAL A 10 14.76 -12.65 0.93
CA VAL A 10 15.94 -12.53 1.81
C VAL A 10 15.54 -12.77 3.27
N GLN A 11 14.36 -12.32 3.69
CA GLN A 11 13.84 -12.56 5.04
C GLN A 11 13.53 -14.04 5.29
N ILE A 12 12.94 -14.74 4.31
CA ILE A 12 12.68 -16.19 4.42
C ILE A 12 14.01 -16.96 4.50
N LEU A 13 14.99 -16.60 3.67
CA LEU A 13 16.32 -17.22 3.69
C LEU A 13 17.02 -17.02 5.04
N CYS A 14 17.01 -15.79 5.58
CA CYS A 14 17.55 -15.51 6.91
C CYS A 14 16.79 -16.26 8.03
N GLY A 15 15.48 -16.42 7.90
CA GLY A 15 14.68 -17.19 8.86
C GLY A 15 15.09 -18.66 8.87
N LEU A 16 15.23 -19.28 7.69
CA LEU A 16 15.64 -20.68 7.54
C LEU A 16 17.04 -20.93 8.08
N THR A 17 18.00 -20.03 7.84
CA THR A 17 19.37 -20.19 8.35
C THR A 17 19.43 -20.06 9.87
N ILE A 18 18.75 -19.06 10.46
CA ILE A 18 18.67 -18.89 11.92
C ILE A 18 17.96 -20.09 12.56
N GLY A 19 16.87 -20.58 11.96
CA GLY A 19 16.15 -21.76 12.42
C GLY A 19 17.01 -23.02 12.43
N GLY A 20 17.84 -23.23 11.39
CA GLY A 20 18.78 -24.35 11.32
C GLY A 20 19.85 -24.28 12.41
N ILE A 21 20.42 -23.10 12.66
CA ILE A 21 21.42 -22.89 13.73
C ILE A 21 20.81 -23.14 15.11
N LEU A 22 19.61 -22.61 15.37
CA LEU A 22 18.90 -22.81 16.63
C LEU A 22 18.57 -24.29 16.85
N GLY A 23 18.09 -24.98 15.81
CA GLY A 23 17.83 -26.42 15.86
C GLY A 23 19.07 -27.23 16.24
N TYR A 24 20.21 -26.97 15.59
CA TYR A 24 21.45 -27.65 15.96
C TYR A 24 21.86 -27.39 17.41
N PHE A 25 21.72 -26.16 17.90
CA PHE A 25 22.04 -25.80 19.27
C PHE A 25 21.12 -26.49 20.29
N TYR A 26 19.82 -26.58 20.01
CA TYR A 26 18.87 -27.31 20.86
C TYR A 26 19.14 -28.82 20.88
N ALA A 27 19.53 -29.40 19.74
CA ALA A 27 19.93 -30.81 19.68
C ALA A 27 21.15 -31.09 20.57
N GLY A 28 22.16 -30.23 20.52
CA GLY A 28 23.34 -30.32 21.39
C GLY A 28 22.99 -30.19 22.87
N LEU A 29 22.10 -29.25 23.24
CA LEU A 29 21.61 -29.09 24.62
C LEU A 29 20.84 -30.32 25.12
N LEU A 30 19.95 -30.88 24.31
CA LEU A 30 19.19 -32.08 24.67
C LEU A 30 20.09 -33.31 24.83
N ARG A 31 21.16 -33.40 24.03
CA ARG A 31 22.18 -34.44 24.16
C ARG A 31 22.98 -34.30 25.46
N VAL A 32 23.33 -33.08 25.87
CA VAL A 32 23.95 -32.82 27.20
C VAL A 32 23.05 -33.29 28.33
N LEU A 33 21.75 -32.99 28.25
CA LEU A 33 20.79 -33.39 29.28
C LEU A 33 20.63 -34.92 29.41
N LYS A 34 20.79 -35.66 28.30
CA LYS A 34 20.62 -37.11 28.27
C LYS A 34 21.91 -37.89 28.53
N GLU A 35 23.04 -37.43 28.01
CA GLU A 35 24.32 -38.13 28.09
C GLU A 35 25.25 -37.57 29.18
N HIS A 36 24.84 -36.48 29.87
CA HIS A 36 25.63 -35.79 30.91
C HIS A 36 27.04 -35.36 30.46
N ASN A 37 27.22 -35.15 29.16
CA ASN A 37 28.48 -34.71 28.56
C ASN A 37 28.62 -33.18 28.50
N ASN A 38 29.82 -32.69 28.16
CA ASN A 38 30.04 -31.28 27.95
C ASN A 38 29.38 -30.78 26.64
N LEU A 39 28.74 -29.62 26.71
CA LEU A 39 28.09 -28.98 25.55
C LEU A 39 29.07 -28.70 24.42
N GLN A 40 30.31 -28.31 24.75
CA GLN A 40 31.33 -27.99 23.75
C GLN A 40 31.71 -29.20 22.89
N ASP A 41 31.74 -30.38 23.49
CA ASP A 41 32.12 -31.60 22.78
C ASP A 41 30.99 -32.05 21.86
N ASN A 42 29.74 -31.95 22.32
CA ASN A 42 28.55 -32.22 21.51
C ASN A 42 28.39 -31.23 20.34
N LEU A 43 28.73 -29.95 20.52
CA LEU A 43 28.66 -28.95 19.45
C LEU A 43 29.74 -29.15 18.39
N LYS A 44 30.88 -29.76 18.73
CA LYS A 44 31.95 -30.12 17.79
C LYS A 44 31.63 -31.42 17.05
N ASP A 45 30.94 -32.36 17.69
CA ASP A 45 30.47 -33.60 17.09
C ASP A 45 29.16 -33.41 16.30
N TYR A 46 29.30 -32.91 15.06
CA TYR A 46 28.16 -32.66 14.17
C TYR A 46 27.38 -33.94 13.85
N GLU A 47 28.11 -35.04 13.67
CA GLU A 47 27.57 -36.29 13.14
C GLU A 47 26.77 -37.02 14.23
N GLY A 48 27.32 -37.12 15.43
CA GLY A 48 26.62 -37.69 16.59
C GLY A 48 25.42 -36.86 17.01
N THR A 49 25.49 -35.53 16.92
CA THR A 49 24.36 -34.65 17.33
C THR A 49 23.20 -34.73 16.35
N ILE A 50 23.46 -34.88 15.04
CA ILE A 50 22.41 -35.13 14.04
C ILE A 50 21.84 -36.55 14.17
N GLN A 51 22.68 -37.55 14.43
CA GLN A 51 22.23 -38.92 14.68
C GLN A 51 21.34 -39.01 15.92
N PHE A 52 21.74 -38.36 17.01
CA PHE A 52 20.95 -38.27 18.25
C PHE A 52 19.51 -37.82 17.97
N MET A 53 19.30 -36.78 17.15
CA MET A 53 17.94 -36.34 16.83
C MET A 53 17.09 -37.43 16.16
N LYS A 54 17.71 -38.27 15.33
CA LYS A 54 17.01 -39.33 14.59
C LYS A 54 16.74 -40.56 15.46
N THR A 55 17.63 -40.86 16.42
CA THR A 55 17.61 -42.10 17.19
C THR A 55 17.06 -41.96 18.61
N THR A 56 16.84 -40.74 19.10
CA THR A 56 16.33 -40.48 20.44
C THR A 56 14.84 -40.85 20.59
N ASP A 57 14.44 -41.13 21.84
CA ASP A 57 13.06 -41.36 22.26
C ASP A 57 12.08 -40.30 21.74
N LYS A 58 10.86 -40.75 21.42
CA LYS A 58 9.78 -39.92 20.87
C LYS A 58 9.46 -38.69 21.74
N GLN A 59 9.55 -38.81 23.07
CA GLN A 59 9.30 -37.69 23.99
C GLN A 59 10.29 -36.53 23.80
N MET A 60 11.58 -36.84 23.63
CA MET A 60 12.62 -35.82 23.40
C MET A 60 12.55 -35.25 21.99
N GLN A 61 12.15 -36.06 20.99
CA GLN A 61 11.88 -35.56 19.63
C GLN A 61 10.72 -34.56 19.62
N ILE A 62 9.65 -34.82 20.38
CA ILE A 62 8.52 -33.91 20.53
C ILE A 62 8.98 -32.62 21.24
N LEU A 63 9.74 -32.74 22.33
CA LEU A 63 10.28 -31.58 23.06
C LEU A 63 11.14 -30.70 22.14
N TYR A 64 12.05 -31.30 21.38
CA TYR A 64 12.87 -30.62 20.38
C TYR A 64 11.99 -29.84 19.38
N LEU A 65 10.98 -30.49 18.81
CA LEU A 65 10.11 -29.89 17.81
C LEU A 65 9.30 -28.71 18.38
N VAL A 66 8.78 -28.83 19.61
CA VAL A 66 8.05 -27.76 20.29
C VAL A 66 8.95 -26.54 20.51
N VAL A 67 10.16 -26.74 21.04
CA VAL A 67 11.12 -25.65 21.29
C VAL A 67 11.56 -24.98 19.98
N LEU A 68 11.79 -25.77 18.92
CA LEU A 68 12.12 -25.26 17.59
C LEU A 68 10.97 -24.40 17.02
N VAL A 69 9.72 -24.87 17.11
CA VAL A 69 8.56 -24.14 16.56
C VAL A 69 8.33 -22.83 17.31
N ILE A 70 8.43 -22.83 18.65
CA ILE A 70 8.27 -21.63 19.48
C ILE A 70 9.36 -20.60 19.16
N SER A 71 10.63 -21.05 19.12
CA SER A 71 11.76 -20.16 18.81
C SER A 71 11.69 -19.61 17.39
N MET A 72 11.31 -20.42 16.40
CA MET A 72 11.09 -19.99 15.02
C MET A 72 9.95 -18.96 14.93
N GLY A 73 8.84 -19.19 15.63
CA GLY A 73 7.73 -18.24 15.73
C GLY A 73 8.15 -16.88 16.32
N PHE A 74 8.99 -16.90 17.37
CA PHE A 74 9.53 -15.69 17.98
C PHE A 74 10.46 -14.92 17.02
N VAL A 75 11.37 -15.60 16.34
CA VAL A 75 12.29 -14.98 15.37
C VAL A 75 11.51 -14.35 14.21
N ILE A 76 10.56 -15.08 13.62
CA ILE A 76 9.68 -14.59 12.55
C ILE A 76 8.90 -13.34 13.02
N SER A 77 8.39 -13.35 14.25
CA SER A 77 7.69 -12.20 14.84
C SER A 77 8.59 -10.97 14.98
N LYS A 78 9.88 -11.14 15.31
CA LYS A 78 10.84 -10.04 15.48
C LYS A 78 11.45 -9.56 14.17
N MET A 79 11.48 -10.40 13.13
CA MET A 79 11.98 -10.04 11.81
C MET A 79 11.11 -9.03 11.05
N GLY A 80 9.95 -8.63 11.59
CA GLY A 80 9.15 -7.55 11.03
C GLY A 80 8.62 -7.88 9.63
N LEU A 81 8.16 -9.12 9.43
CA LEU A 81 7.54 -9.57 8.17
C LEU A 81 6.21 -8.86 7.88
N LYS A 82 5.56 -8.33 8.91
CA LYS A 82 4.50 -7.36 8.72
C LYS A 82 5.16 -6.04 8.35
N ASN A 83 4.88 -5.55 7.14
CA ASN A 83 5.11 -4.15 6.81
C ASN A 83 4.50 -3.35 7.96
N LYS A 84 5.33 -2.62 8.70
CA LYS A 84 4.83 -1.52 9.52
C LYS A 84 4.34 -0.47 8.53
N GLU A 85 3.14 -0.68 8.01
CA GLU A 85 2.40 0.42 7.41
C GLU A 85 2.21 1.41 8.55
N TYR A 86 2.58 2.66 8.29
CA TYR A 86 2.34 3.72 9.25
C TYR A 86 0.83 3.72 9.50
N GLU A 87 0.42 3.51 10.75
CA GLU A 87 -0.97 3.70 11.12
C GLU A 87 -1.33 5.13 10.75
N ASP A 88 -2.35 5.27 9.91
CA ASP A 88 -2.79 6.56 9.43
C ASP A 88 -3.35 7.33 10.63
N ALA A 89 -2.70 8.45 10.99
CA ALA A 89 -3.11 9.25 12.14
C ALA A 89 -4.54 9.81 11.99
N SER A 90 -5.11 9.77 10.78
CA SER A 90 -6.51 10.11 10.54
C SER A 90 -7.50 9.15 11.22
N ASP A 91 -7.14 7.87 11.44
CA ASP A 91 -8.01 6.89 12.11
C ASP A 91 -8.23 7.23 13.59
N PHE A 92 -7.24 7.88 14.21
CA PHE A 92 -7.31 8.32 15.61
C PHE A 92 -7.79 9.77 15.76
N GLY A 93 -7.94 10.52 14.66
CA GLY A 93 -8.48 11.88 14.64
C GLY A 93 -7.67 12.94 15.39
N VAL A 94 -6.46 12.62 15.88
CA VAL A 94 -5.65 13.47 16.77
C VAL A 94 -5.30 14.83 16.11
N HIS A 95 -5.20 14.86 14.78
CA HIS A 95 -4.95 16.07 13.99
C HIS A 95 -6.01 16.32 12.91
N GLY A 96 -7.21 15.77 13.12
CA GLY A 96 -8.28 15.74 12.13
C GLY A 96 -8.38 14.40 11.40
N THR A 97 -9.56 14.13 10.84
CA THR A 97 -9.89 12.88 10.13
C THR A 97 -9.64 12.98 8.62
N SER A 98 -9.05 14.08 8.16
CA SER A 98 -8.74 14.30 6.74
C SER A 98 -7.71 13.30 6.26
N ARG A 99 -8.11 12.47 5.31
CA ARG A 99 -7.24 11.52 4.62
C ARG A 99 -7.37 11.62 3.12
N TRP A 100 -6.42 11.03 2.41
CA TRP A 100 -6.54 10.84 0.97
C TRP A 100 -7.65 9.82 0.69
N GLY A 101 -8.74 10.28 0.08
CA GLY A 101 -9.83 9.42 -0.38
C GLY A 101 -9.46 8.68 -1.67
N THR A 102 -10.12 7.53 -1.89
CA THR A 102 -10.02 6.81 -3.17
C THR A 102 -11.14 7.24 -4.13
N ILE A 103 -10.89 7.14 -5.44
CA ILE A 103 -11.92 7.46 -6.46
C ILE A 103 -13.17 6.60 -6.28
N LEU A 104 -13.03 5.34 -5.85
CA LEU A 104 -14.16 4.45 -5.59
C LEU A 104 -15.02 4.94 -4.41
N GLU A 105 -14.41 5.51 -3.37
CA GLU A 105 -15.13 6.12 -2.26
C GLU A 105 -15.90 7.35 -2.73
N LEU A 106 -15.28 8.21 -3.54
CA LEU A 106 -15.95 9.39 -4.10
C LEU A 106 -17.13 9.01 -5.01
N LEU A 107 -16.98 7.95 -5.83
CA LEU A 107 -18.06 7.43 -6.68
C LEU A 107 -19.21 6.85 -5.86
N LYS A 108 -18.89 6.05 -4.83
CA LYS A 108 -19.90 5.44 -3.94
C LYS A 108 -20.64 6.48 -3.12
N GLY A 109 -19.92 7.51 -2.66
CA GLY A 109 -20.48 8.63 -1.91
C GLY A 109 -21.29 9.61 -2.76
N GLY A 110 -21.41 9.40 -4.07
CA GLY A 110 -22.13 10.31 -4.96
C GLY A 110 -21.46 11.69 -5.10
N ALA A 111 -20.17 11.80 -4.80
CA ALA A 111 -19.44 13.05 -4.92
C ALA A 111 -19.03 13.33 -6.38
N ILE A 112 -18.80 12.27 -7.16
CA ILE A 112 -18.33 12.35 -8.55
C ILE A 112 -19.16 11.50 -9.51
N ALA A 113 -19.24 11.98 -10.75
CA ALA A 113 -20.03 11.43 -11.84
C ALA A 113 -19.68 9.97 -12.16
N LYS A 114 -20.69 9.16 -12.48
CA LYS A 114 -20.50 7.76 -12.87
C LYS A 114 -20.08 7.66 -14.34
N ASP A 115 -20.63 8.50 -15.21
CA ASP A 115 -20.30 8.51 -16.64
C ASP A 115 -19.28 9.60 -16.98
N SER A 116 -18.01 9.24 -16.82
CA SER A 116 -16.88 10.13 -17.02
C SER A 116 -15.89 9.61 -18.07
N LYS A 117 -16.42 9.03 -19.15
CA LYS A 117 -15.62 8.46 -20.24
C LYS A 117 -14.78 9.53 -20.91
N TYR A 118 -13.50 9.21 -21.11
CA TYR A 118 -12.54 10.01 -21.86
C TYR A 118 -11.96 9.17 -22.99
N SER A 119 -11.79 9.79 -24.16
CA SER A 119 -11.18 9.17 -25.34
C SER A 119 -10.25 10.16 -26.02
N GLU A 120 -9.00 9.74 -26.24
CA GLU A 120 -8.00 10.54 -26.98
C GLU A 120 -8.23 10.50 -28.49
N LYS A 121 -8.85 9.42 -28.99
CA LYS A 121 -9.05 9.20 -30.43
C LYS A 121 -10.38 9.74 -30.95
N ASP A 122 -11.36 9.87 -30.06
CA ASP A 122 -12.71 10.29 -30.41
C ASP A 122 -13.19 11.39 -29.44
N PRO A 123 -13.00 12.67 -29.82
CA PRO A 123 -13.43 13.80 -29.00
C PRO A 123 -14.92 13.81 -28.71
N PHE A 124 -15.77 13.33 -29.63
CA PHE A 124 -17.22 13.32 -29.44
C PHE A 124 -17.66 12.37 -28.33
N LYS A 125 -16.91 11.29 -28.11
CA LYS A 125 -17.14 10.40 -26.98
C LYS A 125 -16.84 11.08 -25.64
N THR A 126 -15.81 11.92 -25.59
CA THR A 126 -15.48 12.72 -24.39
C THR A 126 -16.53 13.79 -24.13
N LEU A 127 -17.07 14.39 -25.19
CA LEU A 127 -18.19 15.34 -25.08
C LEU A 127 -19.50 14.68 -24.59
N LYS A 128 -19.62 13.35 -24.59
CA LYS A 128 -20.78 12.65 -23.99
C LYS A 128 -20.64 12.42 -22.49
N ALA A 129 -19.55 12.88 -21.87
CA ALA A 129 -19.39 12.82 -20.41
C ALA A 129 -20.51 13.62 -19.71
N GLU A 130 -20.75 13.28 -18.45
CA GLU A 130 -21.73 13.95 -17.60
C GLU A 130 -21.42 15.45 -17.44
N ASN A 131 -22.47 16.27 -17.34
CA ASN A 131 -22.33 17.70 -17.10
C ASN A 131 -21.79 17.95 -15.68
N GLY A 132 -21.03 19.03 -15.51
CA GLY A 132 -20.46 19.42 -14.22
C GLY A 132 -19.00 19.87 -14.28
N ILE A 133 -18.39 20.01 -13.11
CA ILE A 133 -17.05 20.58 -12.95
C ILE A 133 -15.99 19.48 -13.03
N ILE A 134 -15.16 19.52 -14.07
CA ILE A 134 -14.00 18.65 -14.22
C ILE A 134 -12.89 19.12 -13.30
N LEU A 135 -12.52 18.28 -12.33
CA LEU A 135 -11.37 18.51 -11.44
C LEU A 135 -10.07 17.95 -12.01
N GLY A 136 -10.16 16.94 -12.87
CA GLY A 136 -9.00 16.32 -13.48
C GLY A 136 -9.31 14.95 -14.08
N ARG A 137 -8.27 14.12 -14.20
CA ARG A 137 -8.35 12.79 -14.80
C ARG A 137 -7.59 11.78 -13.94
N ASP A 138 -8.20 10.62 -13.72
CA ASP A 138 -7.49 9.50 -13.10
C ASP A 138 -6.38 9.00 -14.04
N ILE A 139 -5.16 8.94 -13.53
CA ILE A 139 -3.98 8.49 -14.29
C ILE A 139 -4.13 7.03 -14.73
N LYS A 140 -4.76 6.19 -13.89
CA LYS A 140 -4.89 4.74 -14.13
C LYS A 140 -6.06 4.41 -15.05
N THR A 141 -7.26 4.82 -14.68
CA THR A 141 -8.47 4.48 -15.45
C THR A 141 -8.72 5.41 -16.64
N LYS A 142 -7.96 6.51 -16.73
CA LYS A 142 -8.15 7.61 -17.71
C LYS A 142 -9.52 8.29 -17.65
N LYS A 143 -10.36 7.96 -16.67
CA LYS A 143 -11.68 8.57 -16.49
C LYS A 143 -11.54 10.00 -15.98
N LEU A 144 -12.48 10.86 -16.39
CA LEU A 144 -12.59 12.21 -15.85
C LEU A 144 -13.11 12.14 -14.41
N ILE A 145 -12.66 13.08 -13.59
CA ILE A 145 -13.17 13.29 -12.25
C ILE A 145 -14.06 14.52 -12.35
N ILE A 146 -15.38 14.28 -12.43
CA ILE A 146 -16.39 15.31 -12.64
C ILE A 146 -17.23 15.40 -11.38
N VAL A 147 -17.32 16.59 -10.80
CA VAL A 147 -18.33 16.90 -9.77
C VAL A 147 -19.60 17.28 -10.52
N HIS A 148 -20.56 16.36 -10.53
CA HIS A 148 -21.83 16.54 -11.23
C HIS A 148 -22.79 17.41 -10.42
N ASP A 149 -23.82 17.91 -11.09
CA ASP A 149 -24.75 18.88 -10.53
C ASP A 149 -25.52 18.34 -9.32
N GLU A 150 -25.84 17.04 -9.33
CA GLU A 150 -26.54 16.31 -8.26
C GLU A 150 -25.59 15.70 -7.20
N THR A 151 -24.37 16.22 -7.09
CA THR A 151 -23.38 15.73 -6.12
C THR A 151 -23.87 15.87 -4.69
N THR A 152 -23.38 14.99 -3.81
CA THR A 152 -23.58 15.09 -2.35
C THR A 152 -22.76 16.19 -1.68
N VAL A 153 -21.88 16.88 -2.42
CA VAL A 153 -21.04 17.96 -1.90
C VAL A 153 -21.84 19.26 -1.84
N ASP A 154 -22.01 19.80 -0.63
CA ASP A 154 -22.78 21.02 -0.36
C ASP A 154 -22.27 22.26 -1.14
N ASN A 155 -20.96 22.34 -1.37
CA ASN A 155 -20.32 23.48 -2.03
C ASN A 155 -19.47 23.04 -3.23
N GLN A 156 -19.87 23.47 -4.43
CA GLN A 156 -19.18 23.15 -5.68
C GLN A 156 -18.11 24.18 -6.08
N ASN A 157 -17.84 25.18 -5.23
CA ASN A 157 -16.79 26.17 -5.52
C ASN A 157 -15.41 25.51 -5.53
N VAL A 158 -14.63 25.79 -6.58
CA VAL A 158 -13.29 25.23 -6.76
C VAL A 158 -12.24 26.33 -6.72
N ASN A 159 -11.23 26.15 -5.88
CA ASN A 159 -10.04 26.98 -5.86
C ASN A 159 -8.87 26.25 -6.53
N VAL A 160 -8.28 26.86 -7.57
CA VAL A 160 -7.17 26.28 -8.34
C VAL A 160 -5.91 27.10 -8.12
N VAL A 161 -4.96 26.55 -7.37
CA VAL A 161 -3.70 27.21 -7.01
C VAL A 161 -2.51 26.50 -7.68
N GLY A 162 -1.56 27.28 -8.17
CA GLY A 162 -0.34 26.78 -8.81
C GLY A 162 0.55 27.92 -9.31
N SER A 163 1.84 27.65 -9.52
CA SER A 163 2.82 28.63 -10.01
C SER A 163 2.47 29.15 -11.43
N SER A 164 3.08 30.27 -11.82
CA SER A 164 2.99 30.73 -13.22
C SER A 164 3.54 29.64 -14.16
N GLY A 165 2.88 29.39 -15.29
CA GLY A 165 3.26 28.32 -16.23
C GLY A 165 2.83 26.90 -15.83
N SER A 166 2.19 26.69 -14.67
CA SER A 166 1.75 25.36 -14.22
C SER A 166 0.54 24.77 -14.98
N GLY A 167 0.12 25.40 -16.09
CA GLY A 167 -0.97 24.90 -16.94
C GLY A 167 -2.39 25.09 -16.40
N LYS A 168 -2.64 25.91 -15.36
CA LYS A 168 -3.98 26.08 -14.73
C LYS A 168 -5.11 26.37 -15.74
N GLY A 169 -4.85 27.21 -16.75
CA GLY A 169 -5.84 27.54 -17.79
C GLY A 169 -6.19 26.34 -18.66
N GLN A 170 -5.18 25.62 -19.16
CA GLN A 170 -5.34 24.45 -20.03
C GLN A 170 -5.89 23.22 -19.28
N ALA A 171 -5.45 23.02 -18.03
CA ALA A 171 -5.83 21.87 -17.24
C ALA A 171 -7.24 22.00 -16.62
N PHE A 172 -7.66 23.22 -16.28
CA PHE A 172 -8.92 23.44 -15.57
C PHE A 172 -9.89 24.34 -16.33
N ALA A 173 -9.51 25.59 -16.64
CA ALA A 173 -10.45 26.60 -17.15
C ALA A 173 -11.07 26.23 -18.50
N ILE A 174 -10.25 25.91 -19.51
CA ILE A 174 -10.72 25.56 -20.86
C ILE A 174 -11.58 24.30 -20.85
N ASN A 175 -11.17 23.28 -20.10
CA ASN A 175 -11.90 22.02 -20.00
C ASN A 175 -13.30 22.24 -19.40
N ASN A 176 -13.41 23.10 -18.39
CA ASN A 176 -14.69 23.41 -17.77
C ASN A 176 -15.57 24.32 -18.62
N LEU A 177 -15.00 25.21 -19.43
CA LEU A 177 -15.74 25.99 -20.43
C LEU A 177 -16.42 25.08 -21.47
N ILE A 178 -15.75 24.00 -21.87
CA ILE A 178 -16.27 23.06 -22.87
C ILE A 178 -17.26 22.07 -22.26
N ASN A 179 -17.00 21.56 -21.06
CA ASN A 179 -17.81 20.50 -20.45
C ASN A 179 -19.18 21.01 -19.95
N ASN A 180 -19.21 22.21 -19.37
CA ASN A 180 -20.41 22.81 -18.80
C ASN A 180 -21.32 23.35 -19.91
N ARG A 181 -22.32 22.56 -20.30
CA ARG A 181 -23.19 22.85 -21.45
C ARG A 181 -24.53 23.47 -21.08
N GLU A 182 -24.97 23.26 -19.85
CA GLU A 182 -26.30 23.69 -19.38
C GLU A 182 -26.21 24.91 -18.45
N ARG A 183 -24.99 25.36 -18.11
CA ARG A 183 -24.74 26.45 -17.17
C ARG A 183 -24.18 27.67 -17.89
N THR A 184 -24.59 28.86 -17.47
CA THR A 184 -23.98 30.11 -17.92
C THR A 184 -22.64 30.31 -17.23
N ILE A 185 -21.60 30.66 -18.00
CA ILE A 185 -20.25 30.91 -17.49
C ILE A 185 -19.90 32.37 -17.72
N ILE A 186 -19.61 33.09 -16.64
CA ILE A 186 -19.04 34.43 -16.68
C ILE A 186 -17.54 34.28 -16.40
N CYS A 187 -16.71 34.64 -17.37
CA CYS A 187 -15.27 34.47 -17.30
C CYS A 187 -14.55 35.82 -17.35
N THR A 188 -13.71 36.09 -16.34
CA THR A 188 -12.74 37.18 -16.41
C THR A 188 -11.43 36.63 -16.98
N ASP A 189 -11.17 36.92 -18.25
CA ASP A 189 -9.96 36.48 -18.96
C ASP A 189 -9.00 37.67 -19.21
N PRO A 190 -8.12 37.98 -18.25
CA PRO A 190 -7.26 39.17 -18.32
C PRO A 190 -6.24 39.12 -19.46
N LYS A 191 -5.96 37.96 -20.05
CA LYS A 191 -4.96 37.78 -21.12
C LYS A 191 -5.53 37.24 -22.43
N GLY A 192 -6.84 37.01 -22.52
CA GLY A 192 -7.47 36.39 -23.69
C GLY A 192 -7.07 34.93 -23.89
N GLY A 193 -6.57 34.26 -22.86
CA GLY A 193 -6.05 32.89 -22.95
C GLY A 193 -7.13 31.82 -23.04
N ALA A 194 -8.39 32.14 -22.74
CA ALA A 194 -9.54 31.26 -22.89
C ALA A 194 -10.32 31.50 -24.19
N THR A 195 -10.19 32.69 -24.79
CA THR A 195 -10.87 33.05 -26.04
C THR A 195 -10.00 32.90 -27.29
N ARG A 196 -8.67 32.84 -27.15
CA ARG A 196 -7.70 32.75 -28.28
C ARG A 196 -7.00 31.39 -28.40
N SER A 197 -7.23 30.49 -27.44
CA SER A 197 -6.56 29.19 -27.32
C SER A 197 -7.21 28.10 -28.15
#